data_AF-A0A8J5INB0-F1
#
_entry.id   AF-A0A8J5INB0-F1
#
_cell.length_a   1.000
_cell.length_b   1.000
_cell.length_c   1.000
_cell.angle_alpha   90.00
_cell.angle_beta   90.00
_cell.angle_gamma   90.00
#
_symmetry.space_group_name_H-M   'P 1'
#
loop_
_entity.id
_entity.type
_entity.pdbx_description
1 polymer ?
#
loop_
_entity_poly.entity_id
_entity_poly.type
_entity_poly.pdbx_seq_one_letter_code
_entity_poly.pdbx_strand_id
1 'polypeptide(L)'
;MPRSPNAKDLPLSVRLENVLFLSDMATCRKLPPGPVSEAAAIFSCHRNTVYKLWSGRTTIAVQRLSHRSRPRALTDGELKVKIEAAPEESRTTLRCIAASTRVARTQLFRRLKERSVV
;
A
#
# COMPACT_ATOMS: atom_id res chain seq x y z
N MET A 1 13.57 18.44 -7.48
CA MET A 1 12.13 18.78 -7.57
C MET A 1 11.34 17.80 -6.71
N PRO A 2 10.73 18.24 -5.59
CA PRO A 2 9.89 17.38 -4.76
C PRO A 2 8.61 17.00 -5.51
N ARG A 3 8.11 15.78 -5.31
CA ARG A 3 6.84 15.33 -5.90
C ARG A 3 5.68 16.10 -5.25
N SER A 4 4.67 16.49 -6.04
CA SER A 4 3.45 17.06 -5.46
C SER A 4 2.79 15.99 -4.58
N PRO A 5 2.36 16.34 -3.35
CA PRO A 5 1.89 15.36 -2.36
C PRO A 5 0.54 14.69 -2.72
N ASN A 6 0.02 14.91 -3.94
CA ASN A 6 -1.29 14.42 -4.35
C ASN A 6 -1.35 13.95 -5.81
N ALA A 7 -0.20 13.71 -6.46
CA ALA A 7 -0.18 13.10 -7.77
C ALA A 7 -0.72 11.66 -7.65
N LYS A 8 -1.93 11.43 -8.17
CA LYS A 8 -2.51 10.10 -8.27
C LYS A 8 -1.57 9.23 -9.11
N ASP A 9 -1.34 8.00 -8.66
CA ASP A 9 -0.56 7.02 -9.41
C ASP A 9 -1.19 6.80 -10.80
N LEU A 10 -0.35 6.53 -11.81
CA LEU A 10 -0.85 6.24 -13.15
C LEU A 10 -1.77 5.02 -13.13
N PRO A 11 -2.94 5.08 -13.78
CA PRO A 11 -3.83 3.93 -13.88
C PRO A 11 -3.13 2.77 -14.58
N LEU A 12 -3.53 1.54 -14.25
CA LEU A 12 -2.90 0.32 -14.76
C LEU A 12 -2.91 0.26 -16.30
N SER A 13 -3.99 0.71 -16.94
CA SER A 13 -4.11 0.78 -18.40
C SER A 13 -2.97 1.60 -19.02
N VAL A 14 -2.79 2.84 -18.55
CA VAL A 14 -1.74 3.74 -19.05
C VAL A 14 -0.34 3.18 -18.76
N ARG A 15 -0.15 2.50 -17.62
CA ARG A 15 1.13 1.83 -17.30
C ARG A 15 1.44 0.70 -18.29
N LEU A 16 0.43 -0.08 -18.68
CA LEU A 16 0.58 -1.17 -19.64
C LEU A 16 0.83 -0.63 -21.05
N GLU A 17 0.07 0.37 -21.48
CA GLU A 17 0.26 1.05 -22.78
C GLU A 17 1.67 1.63 -22.91
N ASN A 18 2.17 2.27 -21.85
CA ASN A 18 3.54 2.81 -21.82
C ASN A 18 4.58 1.70 -22.00
N VAL A 19 4.39 0.54 -21.37
CA VAL A 19 5.32 -0.60 -21.52
C VAL A 19 5.21 -1.27 -22.88
N LEU A 20 4.02 -1.36 -23.46
CA LEU A 20 3.84 -1.85 -24.83
C LEU A 20 4.56 -0.93 -25.82
N PHE A 21 4.33 0.38 -25.73
CA PHE A 21 5.02 1.38 -26.55
C PHE A 21 6.55 1.25 -26.47
N LEU A 22 7.10 1.12 -25.26
CA LEU A 22 8.54 0.93 -25.08
C LEU A 22 9.04 -0.43 -25.56
N SER A 23 8.20 -1.47 -25.55
CA SER A 23 8.56 -2.80 -26.03
C SER A 23 8.67 -2.83 -27.55
N ASP A 24 7.79 -2.11 -28.25
CA ASP A 24 7.83 -1.96 -29.71
C ASP A 24 9.10 -1.22 -30.16
N MET A 25 9.56 -0.25 -29.36
CA MET A 25 10.78 0.53 -29.61
C MET A 25 12.07 -0.16 -29.11
N ALA A 26 11.97 -1.29 -28.40
CA ALA A 26 13.11 -1.95 -27.80
C ALA A 26 13.78 -2.92 -28.78
N THR A 27 15.02 -2.63 -29.17
CA THR A 27 15.85 -3.56 -29.95
C THR A 27 16.60 -4.51 -29.00
N CYS A 28 16.50 -5.82 -29.21
CA CYS A 28 17.19 -6.84 -28.38
C CYS A 28 16.92 -6.69 -26.87
N ARG A 29 15.69 -6.33 -26.47
CA ARG A 29 15.28 -6.07 -25.07
C ARG A 29 16.03 -4.92 -24.38
N LYS A 30 16.80 -4.13 -25.14
CA LYS A 30 17.45 -2.92 -24.66
C LYS A 30 16.71 -1.72 -25.23
N LEU A 31 16.50 -0.72 -24.39
CA LEU A 31 15.85 0.51 -24.80
C LEU A 31 16.95 1.48 -25.28
N PRO A 32 16.89 1.98 -26.53
CA PRO A 32 17.83 3.00 -26.98
C PRO A 32 17.66 4.31 -26.20
N PRO A 33 18.61 5.26 -26.30
CA PRO A 33 18.42 6.61 -25.77
C PRO A 33 17.34 7.35 -26.58
N GLY A 34 16.33 7.91 -25.91
CA GLY A 34 15.26 8.69 -26.59
C GLY A 34 13.83 8.26 -26.25
N PRO A 35 13.45 6.97 -26.43
CA PRO A 35 12.08 6.49 -26.22
C PRO A 35 11.50 6.78 -24.83
N VAL A 36 12.33 6.86 -23.78
CA VAL A 36 11.88 7.27 -22.44
C VAL A 36 11.35 8.71 -22.43
N SER A 37 12.02 9.62 -23.14
CA SER A 37 11.62 11.02 -23.24
C SER A 37 10.37 11.18 -24.10
N GLU A 38 10.25 10.38 -25.16
CA GLU A 38 9.10 10.35 -26.06
C GLU A 38 7.86 9.79 -25.35
N ALA A 39 7.99 8.64 -24.68
CA ALA A 39 6.92 8.09 -23.85
C ALA A 39 6.51 9.03 -22.71
N ALA A 40 7.46 9.75 -22.12
CA ALA A 40 7.15 10.76 -21.10
C ALA A 40 6.26 11.89 -21.65
N ALA A 41 6.51 12.32 -22.91
CA ALA A 41 5.69 13.32 -23.58
C ALA A 41 4.31 12.78 -23.96
N ILE A 42 4.24 11.60 -24.60
CA ILE A 42 2.99 10.96 -25.04
C ILE A 42 2.06 10.71 -23.86
N PHE A 43 2.58 10.11 -22.80
CA PHE A 43 1.78 9.72 -21.62
C PHE A 43 1.73 10.80 -20.54
N SER A 44 2.20 12.02 -20.85
CA SER A 44 2.17 13.19 -19.94
C SER A 44 2.68 12.86 -18.53
N CYS A 45 3.79 12.14 -18.44
CA CYS A 45 4.35 11.68 -17.17
C CYS A 45 5.85 11.94 -17.08
N HIS A 46 6.38 11.97 -15.86
CA HIS A 46 7.80 12.26 -15.66
C HIS A 46 8.68 11.12 -16.21
N ARG A 47 9.81 11.45 -16.85
CA ARG A 47 10.78 10.46 -17.41
C ARG A 47 11.19 9.37 -16.40
N ASN A 48 11.45 9.75 -15.15
CA ASN A 48 11.72 8.78 -14.06
C ASN A 48 10.58 7.77 -13.81
N THR A 49 9.33 8.16 -14.05
CA THR A 49 8.18 7.25 -13.90
C THR A 49 8.19 6.21 -15.03
N VAL A 50 8.39 6.66 -16.27
CA VAL A 50 8.58 5.79 -17.44
C VAL A 50 9.75 4.83 -17.23
N TYR A 51 10.89 5.34 -16.75
CA TYR A 51 12.06 4.51 -16.45
C TYR A 51 11.75 3.44 -15.39
N LYS A 52 11.09 3.80 -14.29
CA LYS A 52 10.69 2.84 -13.24
C LYS A 52 9.71 1.78 -13.76
N LEU A 53 8.76 2.18 -14.62
CA LEU A 53 7.84 1.25 -15.27
C LEU A 53 8.60 0.26 -16.14
N TRP A 54 9.52 0.74 -16.98
CA TRP A 54 10.35 -0.11 -17.82
C TRP A 54 11.22 -1.10 -17.03
N SER A 55 11.87 -0.63 -15.94
CA SER A 55 12.67 -1.49 -15.06
C SER A 55 11.81 -2.55 -14.36
N GLY A 56 10.59 -2.21 -13.95
CA GLY A 56 9.68 -3.10 -13.23
C GLY A 56 8.71 -3.90 -14.12
N ARG A 57 8.90 -3.88 -15.44
CA ARG A 57 7.90 -4.33 -16.43
C ARG A 57 7.36 -5.74 -16.25
N THR A 58 8.19 -6.67 -15.78
CA THR A 58 7.81 -8.07 -15.53
C THR A 58 6.78 -8.24 -14.41
N THR A 59 6.63 -7.23 -13.55
CA THR A 59 5.75 -7.29 -12.37
C THR A 59 4.58 -6.31 -12.45
N ILE A 60 4.40 -5.57 -13.54
CA ILE A 60 3.43 -4.47 -13.62
C ILE A 60 1.99 -4.94 -13.35
N ALA A 61 1.59 -6.09 -13.90
CA ALA A 61 0.25 -6.65 -13.68
C ALA A 61 0.02 -7.13 -12.24
N VAL A 62 1.09 -7.47 -11.52
CA VAL A 62 1.05 -7.99 -10.14
C VAL A 62 1.32 -6.87 -9.11
N GLN A 63 1.87 -5.73 -9.55
CA GLN A 63 2.05 -4.53 -8.74
C GLN A 63 0.69 -3.91 -8.42
N ARG A 64 0.00 -4.52 -7.46
CA ARG A 64 -1.09 -3.87 -6.75
C ARG A 64 -0.54 -2.62 -6.08
N LEU A 65 -1.30 -1.54 -6.16
CA LEU A 65 -1.14 -0.37 -5.30
C LEU A 65 -1.27 -0.85 -3.85
N SER A 66 -0.13 -1.23 -3.30
CA SER A 66 -0.02 -1.62 -1.92
C SER A 66 -0.03 -0.33 -1.12
N HIS A 67 -1.24 0.22 -0.90
CA HIS A 67 -1.51 1.08 0.25
C HIS A 67 -1.40 0.20 1.50
N ARG A 68 -0.17 -0.24 1.80
CA ARG A 68 0.15 -0.92 3.05
C ARG A 68 -0.05 0.13 4.12
N SER A 69 -1.22 0.11 4.73
CA SER A 69 -1.47 0.80 5.98
C SER A 69 -0.33 0.47 6.94
N ARG A 70 0.08 1.46 7.74
CA ARG A 70 1.09 1.28 8.77
C ARG A 70 0.80 -0.02 9.54
N PRO A 71 1.80 -0.90 9.73
CA PRO A 71 1.60 -2.14 10.46
C PRO A 71 1.00 -1.84 11.83
N ARG A 72 0.04 -2.67 12.25
CA ARG A 72 -0.67 -2.50 13.52
C ARG A 72 0.34 -2.60 14.67
N ALA A 73 0.23 -1.71 15.65
CA ALA A 73 1.15 -1.67 16.80
C ALA A 73 0.99 -2.86 17.76
N LEU A 74 -0.09 -3.63 17.65
CA LEU A 74 -0.36 -4.79 18.48
C LEU A 74 -0.96 -5.92 17.63
N THR A 75 -0.35 -7.09 17.72
CA THR A 75 -0.85 -8.34 17.13
C THR A 75 -2.09 -8.83 17.89
N ASP A 76 -2.83 -9.76 17.28
CA ASP A 76 -4.03 -10.32 17.92
C ASP A 76 -3.69 -11.17 19.16
N GLY A 77 -2.55 -11.86 19.15
CA GLY A 77 -2.06 -12.62 20.30
C GLY A 77 -1.70 -11.71 21.48
N GLU A 78 -0.93 -10.65 21.23
CA GLU A 78 -0.57 -9.68 22.28
C GLU A 78 -1.80 -8.97 22.86
N LEU A 79 -2.81 -8.70 22.03
CA LEU A 79 -4.06 -8.11 22.50
C LEU A 79 -4.81 -9.07 23.43
N LYS A 80 -4.88 -10.36 23.09
CA LYS A 80 -5.53 -11.38 23.91
C LYS A 80 -4.84 -11.50 25.26
N VAL A 81 -3.51 -11.59 25.28
CA VAL A 81 -2.73 -11.65 26.52
C VAL A 81 -2.99 -10.44 27.40
N LYS A 82 -3.06 -9.23 26.83
CA LYS A 82 -3.37 -8.02 27.61
C LYS A 82 -4.78 -8.05 28.22
N ILE A 83 -5.77 -8.53 27.48
CA ILE A 83 -7.15 -8.65 27.97
C ILE A 83 -7.22 -9.71 29.09
N GLU A 84 -6.54 -10.85 28.93
CA GLU A 84 -6.45 -11.93 29.93
C GLU A 84 -5.60 -11.55 31.15
N ALA A 85 -4.68 -10.59 31.02
CA ALA A 85 -3.96 -10.04 32.17
C ALA A 85 -4.77 -8.99 32.95
N ALA A 86 -5.86 -8.46 32.37
CA ALA A 86 -6.70 -7.49 33.06
C ALA A 86 -7.49 -8.16 34.21
N PRO A 87 -7.69 -7.48 35.36
CA PRO A 87 -8.53 -7.99 36.44
C PRO A 87 -9.94 -8.35 35.95
N GLU A 88 -10.51 -9.45 36.44
CA GLU A 88 -11.81 -9.95 35.96
C GLU A 88 -12.94 -8.93 36.12
N GLU A 89 -12.94 -8.18 37.23
CA GLU A 89 -13.88 -7.09 37.51
C GLU A 89 -13.86 -5.99 36.42
N SER A 90 -12.70 -5.80 35.79
CA SER A 90 -12.49 -4.79 34.74
C SER A 90 -12.78 -5.31 33.32
N ARG A 91 -13.12 -6.59 33.14
CA ARG A 91 -13.44 -7.19 31.82
C ARG A 91 -14.89 -7.04 31.39
N THR A 92 -15.69 -6.30 32.14
CA THR A 92 -17.14 -6.11 31.92
C THR A 92 -17.45 -5.14 30.78
N THR A 93 -16.69 -4.06 30.65
CA THR A 93 -16.92 -3.06 29.60
C THR A 93 -15.64 -2.71 28.85
N LEU A 94 -15.78 -2.32 27.58
CA LEU A 94 -14.67 -1.83 26.77
C LEU A 94 -13.93 -0.64 27.39
N ARG A 95 -14.63 0.17 28.20
CA ARG A 95 -14.03 1.30 28.91
C ARG A 95 -13.11 0.83 30.04
N CYS A 96 -13.55 -0.14 30.82
CA CYS A 96 -12.77 -0.73 31.91
C CYS A 96 -11.55 -1.50 31.36
N ILE A 97 -11.72 -2.26 30.28
CA ILE A 97 -10.62 -2.97 29.60
C ILE A 97 -9.59 -1.96 29.05
N ALA A 98 -10.04 -0.86 28.44
CA ALA A 98 -9.11 0.15 27.93
C ALA A 98 -8.28 0.79 29.05
N ALA A 99 -8.91 1.07 30.20
CA ALA A 99 -8.25 1.63 31.37
C ALA A 99 -7.22 0.67 31.98
N SER A 100 -7.55 -0.62 32.08
CA SER A 100 -6.65 -1.63 32.66
C SER A 100 -5.51 -2.05 31.74
N THR A 101 -5.77 -2.19 30.44
CA THR A 101 -4.80 -2.72 29.46
C THR A 101 -3.95 -1.66 28.76
N ARG A 102 -4.29 -0.37 28.96
CA ARG A 102 -3.75 0.78 28.21
C ARG A 102 -3.89 0.64 26.68
N VAL A 103 -4.82 -0.19 26.22
CA VAL A 103 -5.18 -0.29 24.80
C VAL A 103 -6.31 0.69 24.52
N ALA A 104 -6.19 1.45 23.44
CA ALA A 104 -7.21 2.42 23.06
C ALA A 104 -8.56 1.72 22.84
N ARG A 105 -9.64 2.29 23.40
CA ARG A 105 -11.01 1.77 23.27
C ARG A 105 -11.42 1.56 21.81
N THR A 106 -11.02 2.44 20.91
CA THR A 106 -11.30 2.35 19.47
C THR A 106 -10.62 1.13 18.83
N GLN A 107 -9.41 0.78 19.27
CA GLN A 107 -8.69 -0.41 18.82
C GLN A 107 -9.38 -1.69 19.29
N LEU A 108 -9.85 -1.74 20.54
CA LEU A 108 -10.62 -2.86 21.09
C LEU A 108 -11.95 -3.04 20.35
N PHE A 109 -12.71 -1.96 20.17
CA PHE A 109 -14.02 -2.01 19.48
C PHE A 109 -13.87 -2.49 18.03
N ARG A 110 -12.91 -1.93 17.28
CA ARG A 110 -12.64 -2.36 15.91
C ARG A 110 -12.33 -3.85 15.84
N ARG A 111 -11.55 -4.38 16.78
CA ARG A 111 -11.16 -5.79 16.82
C ARG A 111 -12.33 -6.72 17.13
N LEU A 112 -13.18 -6.36 18.09
CA LEU A 112 -14.39 -7.15 18.38
C LEU A 112 -15.33 -7.17 17.18
N LYS A 113 -15.51 -6.03 16.51
CA LYS A 113 -16.34 -5.92 15.31
C LYS A 113 -15.76 -6.70 14.12
N GLU A 114 -14.45 -6.67 13.90
CA GLU A 114 -13.78 -7.48 12.86
C GLU A 114 -13.96 -8.99 13.12
N ARG A 115 -13.99 -9.41 14.39
CA ARG A 115 -14.16 -10.82 14.80
C ARG A 115 -15.61 -11.31 14.76
N SER A 116 -16.60 -10.45 14.99
CA SER A 116 -18.02 -10.81 14.99
C SER A 116 -18.63 -10.92 13.59
N VAL A 117 -17.88 -10.53 12.56
CA VAL A 117 -18.31 -10.53 11.15
C VAL A 117 -17.81 -11.80 10.42
N VAL A 118 -17.25 -12.76 11.16
CA VAL A 118 -16.82 -14.08 10.67
C VAL A 118 -17.75 -15.14 11.18
#